data_AF-A0A2G2L9W3-F1
#
_entry.id   AF-A0A2G2L9W3-F1
#
_cell.length_a   1.000
_cell.length_b   1.000
_cell.length_c   1.000
_cell.angle_alpha   90.00
_cell.angle_beta   90.00
_cell.angle_gamma   90.00
#
_symmetry.space_group_name_H-M   'P 1'
#
loop_
_entity.id
_entity.type
_entity.pdbx_description
1 polymer ?
#
loop_
_entity_poly.entity_id
_entity_poly.type
_entity_poly.pdbx_seq_one_letter_code
_entity_poly.pdbx_strand_id
1 'polypeptide(L)'
;MFWNEIVAREGVRCKSYWLCGLGGFVMGLISSIMGRRGIMACTWAVESVVISHLQAQLIYLKNKNDQVAYKAVESILEDEKNHRDTGFHEGGATNIWYQPLRFSVSLFTESIIRFGMR
;
A
#
# COMPACT_ATOMS: atom_id res chain seq x y z
N MET A 1 3.73 -8.33 -15.77
CA MET A 1 3.22 -9.58 -15.16
C MET A 1 1.82 -9.39 -14.59
N PHE A 2 1.61 -8.50 -13.62
CA PHE A 2 0.30 -8.24 -13.00
C PHE A 2 -0.83 -7.87 -13.97
N TRP A 3 -0.61 -6.91 -14.87
CA TRP A 3 -1.65 -6.48 -15.82
C TRP A 3 -2.12 -7.61 -16.75
N ASN A 4 -1.21 -8.46 -17.20
CA ASN A 4 -1.56 -9.61 -18.04
C ASN A 4 -2.51 -10.55 -17.29
N GLU A 5 -2.30 -10.74 -15.98
CA GLU A 5 -3.15 -11.58 -15.13
C GLU A 5 -4.55 -10.99 -14.92
N ILE A 6 -4.63 -9.67 -14.71
CA ILE A 6 -5.92 -8.96 -14.57
C ILE A 6 -6.74 -9.07 -15.87
N VAL A 7 -6.11 -8.87 -17.03
CA VAL A 7 -6.80 -8.98 -18.33
C VAL A 7 -7.24 -10.42 -18.59
N ALA A 8 -6.37 -11.41 -18.32
CA ALA A 8 -6.68 -12.82 -18.52
C ALA A 8 -7.87 -13.32 -17.67
N ARG A 9 -8.16 -12.64 -16.57
CA ARG A 9 -9.24 -12.98 -15.62
C ARG A 9 -10.46 -12.07 -15.71
N GLU A 10 -10.55 -11.22 -16.72
CA GLU A 10 -11.62 -10.23 -16.86
C GLU A 10 -11.78 -9.38 -15.58
N GLY A 11 -10.63 -9.02 -14.97
CA GLY A 11 -10.59 -8.42 -13.65
C GLY A 11 -11.39 -7.12 -13.55
N VAL A 12 -12.33 -7.09 -12.61
CA VAL A 12 -13.14 -5.90 -12.31
C VAL A 12 -12.39 -4.93 -11.40
N ARG A 13 -12.63 -3.63 -11.60
CA ARG A 13 -12.07 -2.60 -10.72
C ARG A 13 -12.71 -2.66 -9.34
N CYS A 14 -11.92 -2.35 -8.32
CA CYS A 14 -12.40 -2.16 -6.96
C CYS A 14 -13.45 -1.03 -6.91
N LYS A 15 -14.53 -1.21 -6.14
CA LYS A 15 -15.55 -0.18 -5.90
C LYS A 15 -14.98 1.10 -5.28
N SER A 16 -13.92 0.95 -4.48
CA SER A 16 -13.21 2.03 -3.81
C SER A 16 -12.13 2.70 -4.68
N TYR A 17 -12.01 2.35 -5.97
CA TYR A 17 -10.94 2.87 -6.85
C TYR A 17 -10.84 4.40 -6.85
N TRP A 18 -11.99 5.09 -6.90
CA TRP A 18 -12.03 6.56 -6.88
C TRP A 18 -11.57 7.14 -5.54
N LEU A 19 -11.97 6.50 -4.42
CA LEU A 19 -11.54 6.91 -3.08
C LEU A 19 -10.03 6.70 -2.89
N CYS A 20 -9.48 5.60 -3.41
CA CYS A 20 -8.04 5.35 -3.40
C CYS A 20 -7.29 6.43 -4.20
N GLY A 21 -7.77 6.77 -5.40
CA GLY A 21 -7.17 7.79 -6.25
C GLY A 21 -7.19 9.18 -5.59
N LEU A 22 -8.35 9.59 -5.06
CA LEU A 22 -8.48 10.87 -4.37
C LEU A 22 -7.66 10.92 -3.08
N GLY A 23 -7.71 9.86 -2.28
CA GLY A 23 -6.94 9.73 -1.05
C GLY A 23 -5.44 9.81 -1.30
N GLY A 24 -4.94 9.09 -2.32
CA GLY A 24 -3.54 9.14 -2.73
C GLY A 24 -3.09 10.54 -3.16
N PHE A 25 -3.93 11.25 -3.93
CA PHE A 25 -3.64 12.63 -4.33
C PHE A 25 -3.57 13.58 -3.13
N VAL A 26 -4.56 13.52 -2.24
CA VAL A 26 -4.62 14.40 -1.06
C VAL A 26 -3.45 14.13 -0.11
N MET A 27 -3.14 12.85 0.17
CA MET A 27 -2.01 12.49 1.03
C MET A 27 -0.66 12.88 0.40
N GLY A 28 -0.51 12.71 -0.92
CA GLY A 28 0.66 13.17 -1.66
C GLY A 28 0.86 14.68 -1.57
N LEU A 29 -0.22 15.45 -1.74
CA LEU A 29 -0.19 16.92 -1.63
C LEU A 29 0.19 17.35 -0.21
N ILE A 30 -0.47 16.83 0.82
CA ILE A 30 -0.20 17.18 2.22
C ILE A 30 1.24 16.83 2.60
N SER A 31 1.69 15.62 2.28
CA SER A 31 3.05 15.17 2.62
C SER A 31 4.13 15.95 1.87
N SER A 32 3.85 16.41 0.64
CA SER A 32 4.79 17.25 -0.13
C SER A 32 5.01 18.62 0.50
N ILE A 33 3.98 19.24 1.07
CA ILE A 33 4.09 20.52 1.80
C ILE A 33 5.00 20.37 3.04
N MET A 34 5.02 19.17 3.64
CA MET A 34 5.84 18.83 4.80
C MET A 34 7.30 18.45 4.41
N GLY A 35 7.62 18.51 3.11
CA GLY A 35 8.95 18.26 2.56
C GLY A 35 9.33 16.78 2.53
N ARG A 36 10.61 16.50 2.20
CA ARG A 36 11.14 15.13 1.99
C ARG A 36 10.80 14.18 3.14
N ARG A 37 10.97 14.61 4.40
CA ARG A 37 10.68 13.75 5.56
C ARG A 37 9.20 13.44 5.73
N GLY A 38 8.30 14.37 5.36
CA GLY A 38 6.86 14.14 5.36
C GLY A 38 6.44 13.12 4.30
N ILE A 39 7.02 13.20 3.10
CA ILE A 39 6.84 12.21 2.02
C ILE A 39 7.28 10.82 2.48
N MET A 40 8.48 10.71 3.08
CA MET A 40 8.97 9.41 3.56
C MET A 40 8.16 8.86 4.73
N ALA A 41 7.63 9.72 5.61
CA ALA A 41 6.73 9.30 6.68
C ALA A 41 5.40 8.79 6.14
N CYS A 42 4.81 9.46 5.14
CA CYS A 42 3.60 9.00 4.45
C CYS A 42 3.85 7.67 3.74
N THR A 43 4.94 7.56 2.98
CA THR A 43 5.33 6.34 2.26
C THR A 43 5.48 5.17 3.22
N TRP A 44 6.26 5.33 4.29
CA TRP A 44 6.44 4.28 5.29
C TRP A 44 5.11 3.84 5.94
N ALA A 45 4.20 4.79 6.22
CA ALA A 45 2.91 4.49 6.84
C ALA A 45 1.95 3.74 5.91
N VAL A 46 1.88 4.13 4.63
CA VAL A 46 1.07 3.43 3.62
C VAL A 46 1.64 2.03 3.39
N GLU A 47 2.95 1.92 3.11
CA GLU A 47 3.54 0.63 2.77
C GLU A 47 3.52 -0.37 3.92
N SER A 48 3.60 0.10 5.16
CA SER A 48 3.45 -0.79 6.33
C SER A 48 2.09 -1.50 6.36
N VAL A 49 1.02 -0.81 5.95
CA VAL A 49 -0.32 -1.39 5.87
C VAL A 49 -0.48 -2.24 4.61
N VAL A 50 0.00 -1.76 3.45
CA VAL A 50 -0.08 -2.47 2.16
C VAL A 50 0.66 -3.81 2.23
N ILE A 51 1.87 -3.84 2.80
CA ILE A 51 2.64 -5.07 3.00
C ILE A 51 1.86 -6.09 3.84
N SER A 52 1.22 -5.66 4.93
CA SER A 52 0.42 -6.56 5.77
C SER A 52 -0.75 -7.15 4.97
N HIS A 53 -1.40 -6.33 4.13
CA HIS A 53 -2.47 -6.80 3.25
C HIS A 53 -1.98 -7.78 2.19
N LEU A 54 -0.87 -7.48 1.50
CA LEU A 54 -0.27 -8.35 0.49
C LEU A 54 0.16 -9.69 1.08
N GLN A 55 0.73 -9.71 2.29
CA GLN A 55 1.04 -10.96 3.00
C GLN A 55 -0.21 -11.81 3.26
N ALA A 56 -1.32 -11.19 3.66
CA ALA A 56 -2.59 -11.90 3.80
C ALA A 56 -3.12 -12.41 2.46
N GLN A 57 -2.96 -11.66 1.37
CA GLN A 57 -3.31 -12.09 0.02
C GLN A 57 -2.50 -13.31 -0.42
N LEU A 58 -1.19 -13.36 -0.14
CA LEU A 58 -0.35 -14.52 -0.46
C LEU A 58 -0.83 -15.79 0.25
N ILE A 59 -1.22 -15.69 1.52
CA ILE A 59 -1.80 -16.83 2.28
C ILE A 59 -3.10 -17.29 1.61
N TYR A 60 -3.98 -16.35 1.24
CA TYR A 60 -5.23 -16.66 0.55
C TYR A 60 -4.98 -17.36 -0.81
N LEU A 61 -4.07 -16.83 -1.63
CA LEU A 61 -3.74 -17.38 -2.95
C LEU A 61 -3.09 -18.75 -2.85
N LYS A 62 -2.23 -18.96 -1.85
CA LYS A 62 -1.65 -20.27 -1.54
C LYS A 62 -2.73 -21.31 -1.22
N ASN A 63 -3.73 -20.95 -0.40
CA ASN A 63 -4.85 -21.83 -0.07
C ASN A 63 -5.75 -22.13 -1.28
N LYS A 64 -5.81 -21.23 -2.26
CA LYS A 64 -6.53 -21.42 -3.53
C LYS A 64 -5.69 -22.16 -4.59
N ASN A 65 -4.44 -22.50 -4.28
CA ASN A 65 -3.47 -23.12 -5.18
C ASN A 65 -3.24 -22.33 -6.49
N ASP A 66 -3.35 -21.00 -6.43
CA ASP A 66 -3.23 -20.11 -7.57
C ASP A 66 -1.80 -19.57 -7.71
N GLN A 67 -0.93 -20.37 -8.32
CA GLN A 67 0.50 -20.10 -8.38
C GLN A 67 0.85 -18.88 -9.25
N VAL A 68 0.05 -18.56 -10.26
CA VAL A 68 0.34 -17.44 -11.17
C VAL A 68 0.04 -16.11 -10.48
N ALA A 69 -1.15 -16.00 -9.87
CA ALA A 69 -1.49 -14.82 -9.08
C ALA A 69 -0.58 -14.67 -7.85
N TYR A 70 -0.23 -15.79 -7.20
CA TYR A 70 0.72 -15.78 -6.07
C TYR A 70 2.05 -15.13 -6.47
N LYS A 71 2.67 -15.56 -7.57
CA LYS A 71 3.94 -14.98 -8.04
C LYS A 71 3.82 -13.50 -8.41
N ALA A 72 2.70 -13.10 -9.02
CA ALA A 72 2.48 -11.69 -9.34
C ALA A 72 2.40 -10.83 -8.06
N VAL A 73 1.64 -11.26 -7.05
CA VAL A 73 1.53 -10.56 -5.76
C VAL A 73 2.85 -10.61 -4.98
N GLU A 74 3.59 -11.71 -5.06
CA GLU A 74 4.89 -11.87 -4.41
C GLU A 74 5.91 -10.86 -4.95
N SER A 75 5.97 -10.66 -6.27
CA SER A 75 6.84 -9.65 -6.87
C SER A 75 6.51 -8.23 -6.41
N ILE A 76 5.22 -7.89 -6.29
CA ILE A 76 4.77 -6.59 -5.79
C ILE A 76 5.16 -6.43 -4.31
N LEU A 77 4.99 -7.48 -3.49
CA LEU A 77 5.36 -7.44 -2.09
C LEU A 77 6.85 -7.17 -1.88
N GLU A 78 7.73 -7.70 -2.73
CA GLU A 78 9.16 -7.41 -2.67
C GLU A 78 9.45 -5.94 -2.96
N ASP A 79 8.82 -5.37 -3.99
CA ASP A 79 8.94 -3.95 -4.32
C ASP A 79 8.45 -3.05 -3.16
N GLU A 80 7.29 -3.34 -2.57
CA GLU A 80 6.75 -2.52 -1.48
C GLU A 80 7.58 -2.61 -0.20
N LYS A 81 8.19 -3.77 0.09
CA LYS A 81 9.16 -3.89 1.19
C LYS A 81 10.36 -2.96 0.96
N ASN A 82 10.89 -2.92 -0.26
CA ASN A 82 12.00 -2.02 -0.61
C ASN A 82 11.60 -0.55 -0.43
N HIS A 83 10.38 -0.17 -0.83
CA HIS A 83 9.85 1.18 -0.62
C HIS A 83 9.72 1.52 0.87
N ARG A 84 9.16 0.62 1.68
CA ARG A 84 9.04 0.83 3.14
C ARG A 84 10.39 0.98 3.81
N ASP A 85 11.35 0.12 3.48
CA ASP A 85 12.67 0.13 4.11
C ASP A 85 13.46 1.38 3.72
N THR A 86 13.32 1.83 2.47
CA THR A 86 13.81 3.15 2.03
C THR A 86 13.13 4.29 2.80
N GLY A 87 11.80 4.22 2.96
CA GLY A 87 10.97 5.05 3.83
C GLY A 87 11.54 5.20 5.23
N PHE A 88 11.92 4.06 5.82
CA PHE A 88 12.49 3.98 7.15
C PHE A 88 13.89 4.61 7.22
N HIS A 89 14.80 4.24 6.31
CA HIS A 89 16.19 4.73 6.30
C HIS A 89 16.29 6.24 6.07
N GLU A 90 15.41 6.81 5.25
CA GLU A 90 15.34 8.25 4.99
C GLU A 90 14.63 9.05 6.11
N GLY A 91 14.32 8.39 7.22
CA GLY A 91 13.79 9.01 8.43
C GLY A 91 12.27 9.18 8.47
N GLY A 92 11.53 8.42 7.66
CA GLY A 92 10.07 8.40 7.68
C GLY A 92 9.49 7.93 9.02
N ALA A 93 10.18 7.02 9.71
CA ALA A 93 9.74 6.49 11.01
C ALA A 93 10.36 7.18 12.24
N THR A 94 11.49 7.86 12.06
CA THR A 94 12.34 8.36 13.15
C THR A 94 11.85 9.68 13.74
N ASN A 95 11.11 10.48 12.97
CA ASN A 95 10.67 11.79 13.44
C ASN A 95 9.33 11.70 14.20
N ILE A 96 9.36 12.06 15.48
CA ILE A 96 8.19 12.02 16.37
C ILE A 96 7.09 13.00 15.95
N TRP A 97 7.46 14.12 15.30
CA TRP A 97 6.52 15.13 14.82
C TRP A 97 5.57 14.59 13.74
N TYR A 98 5.96 13.53 13.03
CA TYR A 98 5.13 12.88 12.01
C TYR A 98 4.37 11.66 12.53
N GLN A 99 4.39 11.37 13.84
CA GLN A 99 3.59 10.29 14.43
C GLN A 99 2.09 10.45 14.15
N PRO A 100 1.46 11.63 14.36
CA PRO A 100 0.03 11.78 14.07
C PRO A 100 -0.29 11.56 12.59
N LEU A 101 0.55 12.10 11.70
CA LEU A 101 0.41 11.90 10.25
C LEU A 101 0.44 10.41 9.90
N ARG A 102 1.46 9.68 10.38
CA ARG A 102 1.61 8.24 10.11
C ARG A 102 0.40 7.46 10.60
N PHE A 103 -0.05 7.74 11.82
CA PHE A 103 -1.22 7.08 12.39
C PHE A 103 -2.48 7.34 11.55
N SER A 104 -2.75 8.60 11.18
CA SER A 104 -3.89 8.95 10.34
C SER A 104 -3.85 8.26 8.98
N VAL A 105 -2.67 8.25 8.32
CA VAL A 105 -2.47 7.62 7.02
C VAL A 105 -2.67 6.10 7.11
N SER A 106 -2.08 5.45 8.12
CA SER A 106 -2.23 4.00 8.31
C SER A 106 -3.68 3.62 8.59
N LEU A 107 -4.37 4.36 9.48
CA LEU A 107 -5.78 4.11 9.80
C LEU A 107 -6.68 4.26 8.57
N PHE A 108 -6.45 5.30 7.77
CA PHE A 108 -7.22 5.54 6.54
C PHE A 108 -6.99 4.44 5.52
N THR A 109 -5.72 4.07 5.30
CA THR A 109 -5.33 3.00 4.38
C THR A 109 -5.94 1.67 4.79
N GLU A 110 -5.87 1.31 6.08
CA GLU A 110 -6.47 0.08 6.61
C GLU A 110 -8.00 0.09 6.45
N SER A 111 -8.65 1.22 6.73
CA SER A 111 -10.09 1.36 6.60
C SER A 111 -10.54 1.16 5.15
N ILE A 112 -9.85 1.79 4.19
CA ILE A 112 -10.12 1.60 2.77
C ILE A 112 -9.94 0.15 2.36
N ILE A 113 -8.87 -0.50 2.79
CA ILE A 113 -8.64 -1.92 2.47
C ILE A 113 -9.78 -2.78 3.04
N ARG A 114 -10.17 -2.54 4.29
CA ARG A 114 -11.14 -3.36 5.01
C ARG A 114 -12.57 -3.22 4.48
N PHE A 115 -12.98 -2.01 4.12
CA PHE A 115 -14.34 -1.71 3.69
C PHE A 115 -14.50 -1.60 2.16
N GLY A 116 -13.43 -1.24 1.46
CA GLY A 116 -13.45 -1.00 0.02
C GLY A 116 -13.04 -2.19 -0.84
N MET A 117 -12.26 -3.13 -0.30
CA MET A 117 -11.68 -4.27 -1.05
C MET A 117 -12.15 -5.66 -0.59
N ARG A 118 -13.20 -5.72 0.23
CA ARG A 118 -13.98 -6.94 0.48
C ARG A 118 -15.17 -7.02 -0.47
#